data_AF-C7Q4G4-F1
#
_entry.id   AF-C7Q4G4-F1
#
_cell.length_a   1.000
_cell.length_b   1.000
_cell.length_c   1.000
_cell.angle_alpha   90.00
_cell.angle_beta   90.00
_cell.angle_gamma   90.00
#
_symmetry.space_group_name_H-M   'P 1'
#
loop_
_entity.id
_entity.type
_entity.pdbx_description
1 polymer ?
#
loop_
_entity_poly.entity_id
_entity_poly.type
_entity_poly.pdbx_seq_one_letter_code
_entity_poly.pdbx_strand_id
1 'polypeptide(L)'
;MNPNEFITDDETNRLLQEAARRDQRSIGANDIAAWYTDLNVAQVGYDDALAAVSRYYSIHWPKQPPAQRFRLTAPVLIELVGEIRERRHQAANYVYEPVPGETGYQSAARLRAELRAVGDGQPTQNAVRELSSRQKPELEAVLSGIADIRALPDEIRDVLADRRIGVRSIRCPQCNAAPGVRCVTGGGRVMSSPHPSRAETWAVAVAQCPECRAEPESGCHAVGQPYAHGVHPGRLTAARRLIEPVSEGA
;
A
#
# COMPACT_ATOMS: atom_id res chain seq x y z
N MET A 1 7.05 31.28 -6.22
CA MET A 1 5.68 30.86 -5.88
C MET A 1 5.29 29.80 -6.88
N ASN A 2 5.06 28.57 -6.43
CA ASN A 2 4.66 27.49 -7.32
C ASN A 2 3.14 27.62 -7.59
N PRO A 3 2.69 27.50 -8.84
CA PRO A 3 1.28 27.65 -9.22
C PRO A 3 0.33 26.54 -8.70
N ASN A 4 0.82 25.62 -7.85
CA ASN A 4 0.06 24.52 -7.25
C ASN A 4 -0.41 24.79 -5.80
N GLU A 5 -0.24 26.00 -5.29
CA GLU A 5 -0.44 26.29 -3.85
C GLU A 5 -1.92 26.43 -3.44
N PHE A 6 -2.84 26.60 -4.39
CA PHE A 6 -4.24 26.93 -4.14
C PHE A 6 -5.18 26.19 -5.09
N ILE A 7 -6.34 25.76 -4.58
CA ILE A 7 -7.37 25.14 -5.40
C ILE A 7 -8.09 26.22 -6.22
N THR A 8 -8.30 25.96 -7.50
CA THR A 8 -9.00 26.89 -8.40
C THR A 8 -10.52 26.77 -8.29
N ASP A 9 -11.26 27.76 -8.82
CA ASP A 9 -12.73 27.69 -8.91
C ASP A 9 -13.20 26.48 -9.75
N ASP A 10 -12.52 26.19 -10.86
CA ASP A 10 -12.86 25.03 -11.71
C ASP A 10 -12.63 23.70 -10.99
N GLU A 11 -11.51 23.59 -10.29
CA GLU A 11 -11.21 22.42 -9.46
C GLU A 11 -12.20 22.26 -8.31
N THR A 12 -12.60 23.37 -7.67
CA THR A 12 -13.64 23.38 -6.63
C THR A 12 -14.98 22.92 -7.20
N ASN A 13 -15.37 23.39 -8.38
CA ASN A 13 -16.56 22.92 -9.08
C ASN A 13 -16.47 21.42 -9.36
N ARG A 14 -15.35 20.94 -9.92
CA ARG A 14 -15.14 19.50 -10.19
C ARG A 14 -15.22 18.66 -8.92
N LEU A 15 -14.65 19.14 -7.82
CA LEU A 15 -14.70 18.49 -6.52
C LEU A 15 -16.13 18.38 -5.99
N LEU A 16 -16.90 19.47 -6.06
CA LEU A 16 -18.31 19.50 -5.66
C LEU A 16 -19.14 18.56 -6.52
N GLN A 17 -18.96 18.57 -7.85
CA GLN A 17 -19.65 17.65 -8.77
C GLN A 17 -19.41 16.18 -8.39
N GLU A 18 -18.19 15.87 -7.96
CA GLU A 18 -17.83 14.52 -7.52
C GLU A 18 -18.53 14.14 -6.20
N ALA A 19 -18.70 15.08 -5.27
CA ALA A 19 -19.55 14.87 -4.10
C ALA A 19 -21.03 14.68 -4.47
N ALA A 20 -21.57 15.52 -5.37
CA ALA A 20 -22.97 15.48 -5.79
C ALA A 20 -23.39 14.18 -6.48
N ARG A 21 -22.50 13.57 -7.26
CA ARG A 21 -22.75 12.25 -7.86
C ARG A 21 -23.00 11.16 -6.82
N ARG A 22 -22.49 11.33 -5.59
CA ARG A 22 -22.59 10.32 -4.52
C ARG A 22 -23.74 10.58 -3.57
N ASP A 23 -24.01 11.84 -3.24
CA ASP A 23 -25.03 12.21 -2.25
C ASP A 23 -26.25 12.94 -2.82
N GLN A 24 -26.33 13.01 -4.14
CA GLN A 24 -27.47 13.52 -4.90
C GLN A 24 -27.83 14.97 -4.54
N ARG A 25 -26.85 15.79 -4.13
CA ARG A 25 -27.07 17.23 -3.93
C ARG A 25 -27.10 17.98 -5.27
N SER A 26 -27.81 19.10 -5.31
CA SER A 26 -27.63 20.13 -6.34
C SER A 26 -26.52 21.08 -5.92
N ILE A 27 -25.77 21.61 -6.89
CA ILE A 27 -24.69 22.58 -6.66
C ILE A 27 -25.00 23.83 -7.48
N GLY A 28 -24.89 25.00 -6.85
CA GLY A 28 -24.94 26.31 -7.51
C GLY A 28 -23.64 27.10 -7.40
N ALA A 29 -23.60 28.25 -8.06
CA ALA A 29 -22.43 29.14 -8.05
C ALA A 29 -22.02 29.59 -6.64
N ASN A 30 -23.00 29.80 -5.75
CA ASN A 30 -22.74 30.19 -4.37
C ASN A 30 -22.05 29.08 -3.56
N ASP A 31 -22.39 27.82 -3.82
CA ASP A 31 -21.75 26.68 -3.15
C ASP A 31 -20.27 26.58 -3.56
N ILE A 32 -19.99 26.79 -4.85
CA ILE A 32 -18.64 26.80 -5.41
C ILE A 32 -17.82 27.93 -4.77
N ALA A 33 -18.34 29.15 -4.74
CA ALA A 33 -17.64 30.30 -4.16
C ALA A 33 -17.37 30.13 -2.64
N ALA A 34 -18.32 29.55 -1.90
CA ALA A 34 -18.15 29.27 -0.48
C ALA A 34 -17.04 28.23 -0.26
N TRP A 35 -17.10 27.09 -0.96
CA TRP A 35 -16.07 26.06 -0.84
C TRP A 35 -14.71 26.55 -1.31
N TYR A 36 -14.64 27.29 -2.41
CA TYR A 36 -13.40 27.86 -2.91
C TYR A 36 -12.74 28.75 -1.83
N THR A 37 -13.53 29.60 -1.18
CA THR A 37 -13.03 30.47 -0.11
C THR A 37 -12.52 29.65 1.08
N ASP A 38 -13.34 28.71 1.59
CA ASP A 38 -12.99 27.90 2.76
C ASP A 38 -11.73 27.05 2.52
N LEU A 39 -11.64 26.41 1.36
CA LEU A 39 -10.51 25.53 1.01
C LEU A 39 -9.22 26.32 0.80
N ASN A 40 -9.29 27.51 0.20
CA ASN A 40 -8.10 28.35 0.02
C ASN A 40 -7.64 28.99 1.33
N VAL A 41 -8.57 29.39 2.22
CA VAL A 41 -8.22 29.83 3.59
C VAL A 41 -7.51 28.71 4.35
N ALA A 42 -7.98 27.46 4.19
CA ALA A 42 -7.36 26.28 4.78
C ALA A 42 -6.13 25.76 4.02
N GLN A 43 -5.73 26.41 2.92
CA GLN A 43 -4.60 26.00 2.07
C GLN A 43 -4.69 24.53 1.63
N VAL A 44 -5.88 24.12 1.17
CA VAL A 44 -6.16 22.77 0.67
C VAL A 44 -5.95 22.72 -0.84
N GLY A 45 -5.07 21.82 -1.30
CA GLY A 45 -4.87 21.54 -2.72
C GLY A 45 -5.92 20.55 -3.27
N TYR A 46 -6.10 20.57 -4.60
CA TYR A 46 -7.10 19.74 -5.28
C TYR A 46 -6.93 18.23 -5.05
N ASP A 47 -5.70 17.72 -5.13
CA ASP A 47 -5.44 16.28 -4.98
C ASP A 47 -5.80 15.77 -3.58
N ASP A 48 -5.48 16.55 -2.55
CA ASP A 48 -5.82 16.23 -1.15
C ASP A 48 -7.33 16.31 -0.93
N ALA A 49 -7.98 17.34 -1.45
CA ALA A 49 -9.42 17.48 -1.42
C ALA A 49 -10.11 16.27 -2.08
N LEU A 50 -9.65 15.86 -3.27
CA LEU A 50 -10.22 14.73 -4.01
C LEU A 50 -10.01 13.39 -3.26
N ALA A 51 -8.83 13.21 -2.67
CA ALA A 51 -8.55 12.05 -1.82
C ALA A 51 -9.44 12.04 -0.56
N ALA A 52 -9.68 13.19 0.06
CA ALA A 52 -10.58 13.34 1.20
C ALA A 52 -12.04 13.05 0.84
N VAL A 53 -12.54 13.53 -0.30
CA VAL A 53 -13.88 13.17 -0.82
C VAL A 53 -14.00 11.66 -0.98
N SER A 54 -13.03 11.04 -1.63
CA SER A 54 -13.01 9.59 -1.87
C SER A 54 -13.00 8.80 -0.55
N ARG A 55 -12.16 9.21 0.40
CA ARG A 55 -12.06 8.60 1.74
C ARG A 55 -13.37 8.74 2.51
N TYR A 56 -14.00 9.91 2.47
CA TYR A 56 -15.23 10.16 3.18
C TYR A 56 -16.33 9.20 2.74
N TYR A 57 -16.61 9.12 1.44
CA TYR A 57 -17.70 8.28 0.93
C TYR A 57 -17.40 6.77 0.95
N SER A 58 -16.13 6.37 0.94
CA SER A 58 -15.74 4.95 0.98
C SER A 58 -15.57 4.40 2.40
N ILE A 59 -15.14 5.22 3.35
CA ILE A 59 -14.77 4.78 4.70
C ILE A 59 -15.69 5.36 5.77
N HIS A 60 -15.95 6.67 5.76
CA HIS A 60 -16.68 7.33 6.85
C HIS A 60 -18.19 7.17 6.69
N TRP A 61 -18.72 7.48 5.50
CA TRP A 61 -20.15 7.44 5.20
C TRP A 61 -20.80 6.06 5.43
N PRO A 62 -20.20 4.93 4.98
CA PRO A 62 -20.84 3.62 5.15
C PRO A 62 -20.90 3.18 6.61
N LYS A 63 -19.93 3.60 7.43
CA LYS A 63 -19.83 3.26 8.86
C LYS A 63 -20.81 4.02 9.74
N GLN A 64 -21.36 5.14 9.25
CA GLN A 64 -22.34 5.91 10.01
C GLN A 64 -23.72 5.23 9.97
N PRO A 65 -24.47 5.24 11.09
CA PRO A 65 -25.88 4.87 11.11
C PRO A 65 -26.67 5.68 10.07
N PRO A 66 -27.72 5.13 9.44
CA PRO A 66 -28.47 5.84 8.40
C PRO A 66 -28.94 7.24 8.79
N ALA A 67 -29.34 7.44 10.05
CA ALA A 67 -29.79 8.74 10.57
C ALA A 67 -28.67 9.79 10.72
N GLN A 68 -27.40 9.38 10.66
CA GLN A 68 -26.22 10.23 10.83
C GLN A 68 -25.43 10.39 9.53
N ARG A 69 -25.91 9.85 8.41
CA ARG A 69 -25.29 10.00 7.08
C ARG A 69 -25.59 11.38 6.52
N PHE A 70 -24.85 12.36 7.00
CA PHE A 70 -24.94 13.75 6.53
C PHE A 70 -24.08 13.96 5.30
N ARG A 71 -24.47 14.90 4.45
CA ARG A 71 -23.68 15.31 3.27
C ARG A 71 -22.29 15.82 3.68
N LEU A 72 -21.29 15.55 2.84
CA LEU A 72 -19.95 16.11 3.02
C LEU A 72 -19.99 17.65 3.01
N THR A 73 -19.40 18.28 4.01
CA THR A 73 -19.27 19.74 4.12
C THR A 73 -17.81 20.16 3.98
N ALA A 74 -17.55 21.43 3.68
CA ALA A 74 -16.19 21.95 3.58
C ALA A 74 -15.39 21.77 4.89
N PRO A 75 -15.93 22.05 6.10
CA PRO A 75 -15.21 21.79 7.35
C PRO A 75 -14.79 20.33 7.52
N VAL A 76 -15.69 19.37 7.24
CA VAL A 76 -15.38 17.94 7.32
C VAL A 76 -14.30 17.55 6.30
N LEU A 77 -14.35 18.14 5.10
CA LEU A 77 -13.30 17.89 4.10
C LEU A 77 -11.94 18.40 4.59
N ILE A 78 -11.88 19.59 5.17
CA ILE A 78 -10.65 20.21 5.69
C ILE A 78 -10.06 19.34 6.82
N GLU A 79 -10.89 18.83 7.73
CA GLU A 79 -10.46 17.89 8.78
C GLU A 79 -9.84 16.63 8.18
N LEU A 80 -10.49 16.02 7.18
CA LEU A 80 -9.99 14.82 6.52
C LEU A 80 -8.68 15.06 5.75
N VAL A 81 -8.51 16.24 5.15
CA VAL A 81 -7.24 16.64 4.55
C VAL A 81 -6.15 16.76 5.62
N GLY A 82 -6.47 17.33 6.78
CA GLY A 82 -5.59 17.33 7.95
C GLY A 82 -5.14 15.92 8.35
N GLU A 83 -6.06 14.95 8.41
CA GLU A 83 -5.72 13.54 8.69
C GLU A 83 -4.83 12.89 7.61
N ILE A 84 -5.00 13.28 6.35
CA ILE A 84 -4.17 12.80 5.24
C ILE A 84 -2.75 13.34 5.39
N ARG A 85 -2.61 14.64 5.63
CA ARG A 85 -1.32 15.31 5.83
C ARG A 85 -0.59 14.76 7.05
N GLU A 86 -1.28 14.61 8.18
CA GLU A 86 -0.71 14.02 9.41
C GLU A 86 -0.19 12.60 9.17
N ARG A 87 -0.94 11.76 8.47
CA ARG A 87 -0.45 10.41 8.10
C ARG A 87 0.80 10.45 7.23
N ARG A 88 0.92 11.42 6.32
CA ARG A 88 2.14 11.61 5.51
C ARG A 88 3.32 12.04 6.38
N HIS A 89 3.11 12.96 7.33
CA HIS A 89 4.13 13.36 8.29
C HIS A 89 4.64 12.18 9.12
N GLN A 90 3.73 11.36 9.66
CA GLN A 90 4.08 10.16 10.41
C GLN A 90 4.83 9.14 9.54
N ALA A 91 4.39 8.92 8.30
CA ALA A 91 5.04 7.99 7.38
C ALA A 91 6.42 8.46 6.89
N ALA A 92 6.66 9.77 6.86
CA ALA A 92 7.91 10.33 6.36
C ALA A 92 9.10 10.20 7.32
N ASN A 93 8.87 9.84 8.59
CA ASN A 93 9.88 9.77 9.65
C ASN A 93 10.88 10.94 9.59
N TYR A 94 10.35 12.15 9.45
CA TYR A 94 11.14 13.29 9.05
C TYR A 94 12.07 13.75 10.18
N VAL A 95 13.38 13.80 9.87
CA VAL A 95 14.42 14.37 10.72
C VAL A 95 14.96 15.63 10.03
N TYR A 96 14.90 16.77 10.71
CA TYR A 96 15.45 18.02 10.20
C TYR A 96 16.98 18.02 10.29
N GLU A 97 17.65 18.29 9.17
CA GLU A 97 19.11 18.44 9.11
C GLU A 97 19.45 19.93 8.88
N PRO A 98 20.00 20.63 9.88
CA PRO A 98 20.30 22.06 9.73
C PRO A 98 21.45 22.29 8.75
N VAL A 99 21.37 23.38 7.98
CA VAL A 99 22.47 23.76 7.08
C VAL A 99 23.56 24.49 7.87
N PRO A 100 24.85 24.20 7.63
CA PRO A 100 25.93 24.92 8.28
C PRO A 100 25.82 26.44 8.10
N GLY A 101 25.89 27.19 9.21
CA GLY A 101 25.78 28.66 9.19
C GLY A 101 24.35 29.21 9.18
N GLU A 102 23.34 28.35 9.27
CA GLU A 102 21.94 28.77 9.34
C GLU A 102 21.60 29.42 10.70
N THR A 103 20.91 30.55 10.66
CA THR A 103 20.38 31.19 11.87
C THR A 103 19.12 30.49 12.37
N GLY A 104 18.76 30.66 13.65
CA GLY A 104 17.54 30.05 14.22
C GLY A 104 16.25 30.44 13.47
N TYR A 105 16.15 31.67 12.97
CA TYR A 105 14.99 32.11 12.18
C TYR A 105 14.91 31.40 10.82
N GLN A 106 16.04 31.28 10.12
CA GLN A 106 16.12 30.58 8.84
C GLN A 106 15.78 29.10 9.02
N SER A 107 16.32 28.47 10.07
CA SER A 107 16.03 27.08 10.42
C SER A 107 14.53 26.85 10.68
N ALA A 108 13.88 27.72 11.46
CA ALA A 108 12.45 27.63 11.68
C ALA A 108 11.61 27.84 10.41
N ALA A 109 12.02 28.76 9.53
CA ALA A 109 11.34 28.99 8.25
C ALA A 109 11.48 27.79 7.31
N ARG A 110 12.68 27.22 7.20
CA ARG A 110 12.95 26.03 6.39
C ARG A 110 12.19 24.82 6.93
N LEU A 111 12.25 24.58 8.24
CA LEU A 111 11.52 23.49 8.89
C LEU A 111 10.01 23.54 8.55
N ARG A 112 9.39 24.73 8.63
CA ARG A 112 7.97 24.89 8.25
C ARG A 112 7.73 24.61 6.77
N ALA A 113 8.62 25.05 5.90
CA ALA A 113 8.50 24.82 4.46
C ALA A 113 8.65 23.32 4.10
N GLU A 114 9.60 22.63 4.74
CA GLU A 114 9.82 21.20 4.55
C GLU A 114 8.65 20.38 5.10
N LEU A 115 8.15 20.69 6.31
CA LEU A 115 6.96 20.05 6.84
C LEU A 115 5.77 20.26 5.88
N ARG A 116 5.52 21.49 5.41
CA ARG A 116 4.46 21.72 4.41
C ARG A 116 4.61 20.83 3.19
N ALA A 117 5.82 20.74 2.63
CA ALA A 117 6.11 19.90 1.47
C ALA A 117 5.79 18.41 1.75
N VAL A 118 6.15 17.89 2.93
CA VAL A 118 5.78 16.52 3.34
C VAL A 118 4.27 16.35 3.44
N GLY A 119 3.59 17.32 4.04
CA GLY A 119 2.13 17.36 4.14
C GLY A 119 1.50 17.28 2.76
N ASP A 120 2.01 18.02 1.78
CA ASP A 120 1.55 18.02 0.39
C ASP A 120 2.01 16.79 -0.43
N GLY A 121 2.65 15.81 0.23
CA GLY A 121 3.08 14.55 -0.39
C GLY A 121 4.36 14.66 -1.22
N GLN A 122 5.10 15.76 -1.13
CA GLN A 122 6.42 15.87 -1.73
C GLN A 122 7.41 15.00 -0.92
N PRO A 123 8.31 14.26 -1.60
CA PRO A 123 9.33 13.48 -0.90
C PRO A 123 10.29 14.41 -0.15
N THR A 124 10.69 14.02 1.06
CA THR A 124 11.72 14.76 1.82
C THR A 124 13.07 14.66 1.12
N GLN A 125 13.96 15.64 1.32
CA GLN A 125 15.33 15.53 0.81
C GLN A 125 16.03 14.27 1.35
N ASN A 126 15.75 13.90 2.60
CA ASN A 126 16.24 12.65 3.19
C ASN A 126 15.66 11.41 2.51
N ALA A 127 14.37 11.39 2.17
CA ALA A 127 13.78 10.29 1.40
C ALA A 127 14.38 10.21 -0.01
N VAL A 128 14.60 11.33 -0.70
CA VAL A 128 15.26 11.36 -2.01
C VAL A 128 16.72 10.90 -1.91
N ARG A 129 17.44 11.27 -0.84
CA ARG A 129 18.81 10.85 -0.56
C ARG A 129 18.92 9.37 -0.16
N GLU A 130 17.97 8.87 0.61
CA GLU A 130 17.82 7.43 0.91
C GLU A 130 17.46 6.64 -0.35
N LEU A 131 16.52 7.12 -1.17
CA LEU A 131 16.13 6.46 -2.42
C LEU A 131 17.28 6.44 -3.43
N SER A 132 18.05 7.52 -3.52
CA SER A 132 19.23 7.59 -4.39
C SER A 132 20.43 6.78 -3.86
N SER A 133 20.56 6.59 -2.54
CA SER A 133 21.54 5.67 -1.95
C SER A 133 21.06 4.19 -1.90
N ARG A 134 19.78 3.92 -2.20
CA ARG A 134 19.17 2.58 -2.24
C ARG A 134 19.30 1.84 -3.59
N GLN A 135 20.27 2.18 -4.43
CA GLN A 135 20.85 1.12 -5.30
C GLN A 135 21.71 0.20 -4.41
N LYS A 136 21.05 -0.63 -3.59
CA LYS A 136 21.74 -1.60 -2.74
C LYS A 136 21.90 -2.91 -3.53
N PRO A 137 23.13 -3.29 -3.91
CA PRO A 137 23.39 -4.54 -4.63
C PRO A 137 22.91 -5.78 -3.86
N GLU A 138 22.76 -5.68 -2.54
CA GLU A 138 22.13 -6.71 -1.69
C GLU A 138 20.67 -6.99 -2.03
N LEU A 139 19.86 -5.96 -2.33
CA LEU A 139 18.46 -6.15 -2.69
C LEU A 139 18.34 -6.81 -4.08
N GLU A 140 19.25 -6.46 -4.99
CA GLU A 140 19.38 -7.09 -6.30
C GLU A 140 19.83 -8.55 -6.18
N ALA A 141 20.75 -8.87 -5.25
CA ALA A 141 21.18 -10.22 -4.93
C ALA A 141 20.06 -11.09 -4.31
N VAL A 142 19.21 -10.50 -3.47
CA VAL A 142 18.02 -11.18 -2.90
C VAL A 142 16.95 -11.40 -3.96
N LEU A 143 16.66 -10.40 -4.80
CA LEU A 143 15.66 -10.50 -5.87
C LEU A 143 16.11 -11.42 -7.03
N SER A 144 17.42 -11.54 -7.26
CA SER A 144 18.02 -12.49 -8.20
C SER A 144 18.20 -13.90 -7.63
N GLY A 145 17.92 -14.09 -6.34
CA GLY A 145 17.93 -15.41 -5.67
C GLY A 145 19.33 -15.95 -5.34
N ILE A 146 20.33 -15.07 -5.24
CA ILE A 146 21.73 -15.44 -5.02
C ILE A 146 22.09 -15.46 -3.52
N ALA A 147 21.37 -14.71 -2.67
CA ALA A 147 21.64 -14.62 -1.23
C ALA A 147 20.60 -15.35 -0.37
N ASP A 148 21.07 -16.00 0.70
CA ASP A 148 20.23 -16.68 1.70
C ASP A 148 19.39 -15.67 2.48
N ILE A 149 18.06 -15.82 2.42
CA ILE A 149 17.07 -14.97 3.09
C ILE A 149 17.32 -14.92 4.62
N ARG A 150 17.97 -15.94 5.18
CA ARG A 150 18.36 -16.00 6.61
C ARG A 150 19.47 -15.01 6.99
N ALA A 151 20.22 -14.50 6.02
CA ALA A 151 21.28 -13.51 6.26
C ALA A 151 20.78 -12.06 6.32
N LEU A 152 19.49 -11.81 6.07
CA LEU A 152 18.91 -10.47 6.12
C LEU A 152 18.63 -10.01 7.57
N PRO A 153 18.77 -8.70 7.86
CA PRO A 153 18.33 -8.10 9.13
C PRO A 153 16.86 -8.41 9.43
N ASP A 154 16.54 -8.59 10.71
CA ASP A 154 15.22 -9.04 11.16
C ASP A 154 14.10 -8.08 10.71
N GLU A 155 14.35 -6.76 10.67
CA GLU A 155 13.34 -5.79 10.24
C GLU A 155 12.97 -5.93 8.75
N ILE A 156 13.93 -6.31 7.90
CA ILE A 156 13.69 -6.56 6.47
C ILE A 156 13.02 -7.93 6.30
N ARG A 157 13.39 -8.92 7.11
CA ARG A 157 12.77 -10.23 7.13
C ARG A 157 11.29 -10.13 7.50
N ASP A 158 10.96 -9.29 8.49
CA ASP A 158 9.60 -9.04 8.95
C ASP A 158 8.76 -8.32 7.90
N VAL A 159 9.30 -7.29 7.23
CA VAL A 159 8.60 -6.59 6.13
C VAL A 159 8.38 -7.50 4.91
N LEU A 160 9.32 -8.41 4.61
CA LEU A 160 9.17 -9.40 3.54
C LEU A 160 8.21 -10.52 3.93
N ALA A 161 8.16 -10.91 5.20
CA ALA A 161 7.15 -11.84 5.74
C ALA A 161 5.74 -11.22 5.68
N ASP A 162 5.63 -9.92 5.93
CA ASP A 162 4.36 -9.18 5.94
C ASP A 162 3.83 -8.91 4.51
N ARG A 163 4.71 -8.86 3.50
CA ARG A 163 4.34 -8.96 2.08
C ARG A 163 4.07 -10.42 1.69
N ARG A 164 2.96 -10.95 2.22
CA ARG A 164 2.39 -12.29 2.00
C ARG A 164 2.78 -12.91 0.65
N ILE A 165 3.76 -13.81 0.70
CA ILE A 165 4.25 -14.61 -0.43
C ILE A 165 3.13 -15.58 -0.85
N GLY A 166 2.17 -15.08 -1.64
CA GLY A 166 1.04 -15.87 -2.14
C GLY A 166 1.49 -16.95 -3.12
N VAL A 167 0.61 -17.90 -3.49
CA VAL A 167 0.90 -18.95 -4.51
C VAL A 167 1.47 -18.37 -5.83
N ARG A 168 1.15 -17.11 -6.15
CA ARG A 168 1.63 -16.42 -7.36
C ARG A 168 3.03 -15.81 -7.23
N SER A 169 3.65 -15.85 -6.07
CA SER A 169 5.00 -15.32 -5.84
C SER A 169 6.11 -16.09 -6.57
N ILE A 170 5.88 -17.36 -6.90
CA ILE A 170 6.85 -18.21 -7.60
C ILE A 170 6.47 -18.39 -9.07
N ARG A 171 7.43 -18.76 -9.92
CA ARG A 171 7.19 -19.14 -11.32
C ARG A 171 6.35 -20.43 -11.39
N CYS A 172 5.41 -20.51 -12.33
CA CYS A 172 4.63 -21.74 -12.55
C CYS A 172 5.47 -22.79 -13.30
N PRO A 173 5.69 -24.01 -12.76
CA PRO A 173 6.45 -25.05 -13.46
C PRO A 173 5.72 -25.63 -14.68
N GLN A 174 4.38 -25.51 -14.72
CA GLN A 174 3.57 -26.08 -15.82
C GLN A 174 3.43 -25.16 -17.03
N CYS A 175 3.24 -23.85 -16.85
CA CYS A 175 3.06 -22.91 -17.97
C CYS A 175 4.09 -21.77 -18.00
N ASN A 176 5.12 -21.82 -17.15
CA ASN A 176 6.19 -20.82 -17.05
C ASN A 176 5.74 -19.38 -16.76
N ALA A 177 4.49 -19.17 -16.35
CA ALA A 177 3.99 -17.87 -15.92
C ALA A 177 4.90 -17.29 -14.82
N ALA A 178 5.35 -16.05 -15.02
CA ALA A 178 6.24 -15.34 -14.10
C ALA A 178 5.57 -15.09 -12.72
N PRO A 179 6.36 -14.82 -11.67
CA PRO A 179 5.87 -14.27 -10.41
C PRO A 179 4.87 -13.12 -10.62
N GLY A 180 3.78 -13.10 -9.86
CA GLY A 180 2.68 -12.13 -9.97
C GLY A 180 1.72 -12.36 -11.14
N VAL A 181 2.14 -13.06 -12.20
CA VAL A 181 1.32 -13.28 -13.41
C VAL A 181 0.37 -14.46 -13.24
N ARG A 182 -0.87 -14.32 -13.73
CA ARG A 182 -1.88 -15.40 -13.72
C ARG A 182 -1.46 -16.56 -14.62
N CYS A 183 -1.84 -17.77 -14.25
CA CYS A 183 -1.58 -18.95 -15.09
C CYS A 183 -2.44 -18.89 -16.35
N VAL A 184 -1.94 -19.46 -17.44
CA VAL A 184 -2.67 -19.65 -18.69
C VAL A 184 -2.84 -21.15 -18.95
N THR A 185 -3.98 -21.53 -19.53
CA THR A 185 -4.23 -22.89 -20.02
C THR A 185 -3.29 -23.23 -21.20
N GLY A 186 -3.22 -24.51 -21.59
CA GLY A 186 -2.48 -24.93 -22.78
C GLY A 186 -2.92 -24.23 -24.08
N GLY A 187 -4.15 -23.71 -24.14
CA GLY A 187 -4.67 -22.91 -25.25
C GLY A 187 -4.53 -21.39 -25.06
N GLY A 188 -3.72 -20.91 -24.11
CA GLY A 188 -3.43 -19.49 -23.90
C GLY A 188 -4.48 -18.69 -23.12
N ARG A 189 -5.62 -19.29 -22.73
CA ARG A 189 -6.65 -18.61 -21.92
C ARG A 189 -6.19 -18.40 -20.47
N VAL A 190 -6.36 -17.20 -19.94
CA VAL A 190 -6.05 -16.85 -18.54
C VAL A 190 -6.98 -17.61 -17.57
N MET A 191 -6.39 -18.22 -16.55
CA MET A 191 -7.09 -18.97 -15.50
C MET A 191 -7.40 -18.09 -14.28
N SER A 192 -8.52 -18.39 -13.61
CA SER A 192 -8.88 -17.79 -12.33
C SER A 192 -8.00 -18.31 -11.18
N SER A 193 -7.75 -19.62 -11.19
CA SER A 193 -6.92 -20.31 -10.20
C SER A 193 -5.53 -20.67 -10.77
N PRO A 194 -4.47 -20.67 -9.94
CA PRO A 194 -3.16 -21.16 -10.35
C PRO A 194 -3.19 -22.67 -10.65
N HIS A 195 -2.24 -23.15 -11.48
CA HIS A 195 -2.06 -24.58 -11.67
C HIS A 195 -1.72 -25.30 -10.35
N PRO A 196 -2.19 -26.55 -10.14
CA PRO A 196 -1.86 -27.33 -8.95
C PRO A 196 -0.36 -27.39 -8.68
N SER A 197 0.43 -27.69 -9.71
CA SER A 197 1.90 -27.72 -9.66
C SER A 197 2.55 -26.44 -9.13
N ARG A 198 1.95 -25.27 -9.39
CA ARG A 198 2.41 -23.98 -8.81
C ARG A 198 2.08 -23.89 -7.33
N ALA A 199 0.89 -24.32 -6.92
CA ALA A 199 0.52 -24.36 -5.50
C ALA A 199 1.39 -25.34 -4.70
N GLU A 200 1.73 -26.49 -5.29
CA GLU A 200 2.59 -27.50 -4.68
C GLU A 200 4.02 -27.00 -4.53
N THR A 201 4.61 -26.43 -5.59
CA THR A 201 5.97 -25.85 -5.53
C THR A 201 6.05 -24.75 -4.48
N TRP A 202 5.01 -23.91 -4.38
CA TRP A 202 4.92 -22.87 -3.37
C TRP A 202 4.83 -23.47 -1.95
N ALA A 203 4.00 -24.49 -1.75
CA ALA A 203 3.88 -25.15 -0.44
C ALA A 203 5.16 -25.87 -0.02
N VAL A 204 5.95 -26.40 -0.97
CA VAL A 204 7.31 -26.89 -0.69
C VAL A 204 8.20 -25.77 -0.20
N ALA A 205 8.17 -24.60 -0.84
CA ALA A 205 9.04 -23.48 -0.50
C ALA A 205 8.74 -22.86 0.87
N VAL A 206 7.47 -22.82 1.31
CA VAL A 206 7.09 -21.97 2.47
C VAL A 206 6.61 -22.72 3.71
N ALA A 207 6.19 -23.98 3.60
CA ALA A 207 5.53 -24.68 4.70
C ALA A 207 6.23 -25.99 5.06
N GLN A 208 6.35 -26.26 6.36
CA GLN A 208 6.67 -27.58 6.87
C GLN A 208 5.45 -28.51 6.69
N CYS A 209 5.70 -29.75 6.29
CA CYS A 209 4.61 -30.72 6.11
C CYS A 209 4.17 -31.30 7.47
N PRO A 210 2.90 -31.17 7.89
CA PRO A 210 2.44 -31.74 9.16
C PRO A 210 2.38 -33.28 9.15
N GLU A 211 2.32 -33.89 7.97
CA GLU A 211 2.17 -35.35 7.82
C GLU A 211 3.51 -36.08 7.88
N CYS A 212 4.54 -35.57 7.18
CA CYS A 212 5.86 -36.21 7.12
C CYS A 212 6.99 -35.38 7.76
N ARG A 213 6.69 -34.21 8.31
CA ARG A 213 7.66 -33.26 8.89
C ARG A 213 8.78 -32.84 7.92
N ALA A 214 8.55 -32.97 6.61
CA ALA A 214 9.47 -32.41 5.61
C ALA A 214 9.57 -30.89 5.79
N GLU A 215 10.80 -30.41 5.96
CA GLU A 215 11.12 -28.99 6.07
C GLU A 215 10.80 -28.23 4.78
N PRO A 216 10.65 -26.89 4.84
CA PRO A 216 10.67 -26.04 3.65
C PRO A 216 11.82 -26.41 2.71
N GLU A 217 11.60 -26.27 1.41
CA GLU A 217 12.52 -26.65 0.31
C GLU A 217 12.74 -28.16 0.13
N SER A 218 12.43 -28.99 1.14
CA SER A 218 12.51 -30.44 1.05
C SER A 218 11.20 -31.05 0.54
N GLY A 219 11.29 -31.96 -0.43
CA GLY A 219 10.12 -32.70 -0.94
C GLY A 219 9.42 -33.54 0.14
N CYS A 220 8.12 -33.77 -0.03
CA CYS A 220 7.40 -34.70 0.83
C CYS A 220 7.90 -36.13 0.63
N HIS A 221 7.92 -36.91 1.70
CA HIS A 221 8.41 -38.29 1.70
C HIS A 221 7.48 -39.17 2.53
N ALA A 222 7.45 -40.46 2.21
CA ALA A 222 6.79 -41.51 2.98
C ALA A 222 7.83 -42.59 3.29
N VAL A 223 7.98 -42.97 4.56
CA VAL A 223 8.88 -44.04 5.08
C VAL A 223 10.08 -44.36 4.16
N GLY A 224 11.05 -43.44 4.13
CA GLY A 224 12.31 -43.62 3.40
C GLY A 224 12.25 -43.46 1.86
N GLN A 225 11.13 -43.05 1.29
CA GLN A 225 10.93 -42.84 -0.16
C GLN A 225 10.28 -41.49 -0.48
N PRO A 226 10.53 -40.89 -1.66
CA PRO A 226 9.80 -39.70 -2.12
C PRO A 226 8.29 -39.97 -2.23
N TYR A 227 7.47 -38.97 -1.90
CA TYR A 227 6.02 -39.10 -1.98
C TYR A 227 5.56 -39.06 -3.45
N ALA A 228 4.93 -40.15 -3.91
CA ALA A 228 4.61 -40.35 -5.32
C ALA A 228 3.58 -39.35 -5.89
N HIS A 229 2.78 -38.72 -5.04
CA HIS A 229 1.70 -37.81 -5.45
C HIS A 229 2.06 -36.33 -5.27
N GLY A 230 3.36 -36.00 -5.26
CA GLY A 230 3.85 -34.63 -5.13
C GLY A 230 3.97 -34.20 -3.66
N VAL A 231 3.04 -33.38 -3.19
CA VAL A 231 3.01 -32.91 -1.79
C VAL A 231 1.79 -33.46 -1.06
N HIS A 232 1.96 -33.74 0.23
CA HIS A 232 0.84 -34.12 1.09
C HIS A 232 -0.22 -33.00 1.15
N PRO A 233 -1.53 -33.32 1.14
CA PRO A 233 -2.60 -32.33 1.27
C PRO A 233 -2.47 -31.44 2.50
N GLY A 234 -1.99 -31.99 3.63
CA GLY A 234 -1.74 -31.25 4.85
C GLY A 234 -0.70 -30.14 4.69
N ARG A 235 0.29 -30.31 3.79
CA ARG A 235 1.26 -29.26 3.49
C ARG A 235 0.64 -28.10 2.72
N LEU A 236 -0.22 -28.40 1.74
CA LEU A 236 -0.97 -27.38 1.00
C LEU A 236 -1.89 -26.58 1.96
N THR A 237 -2.55 -27.26 2.88
CA THR A 237 -3.37 -26.62 3.93
C THR A 237 -2.53 -25.76 4.87
N ALA A 238 -1.39 -26.28 5.34
CA ALA A 238 -0.47 -25.53 6.19
C ALA A 238 0.03 -24.26 5.49
N ALA A 239 0.40 -24.36 4.21
CA ALA A 239 0.82 -23.21 3.42
C ALA A 239 -0.30 -22.17 3.27
N ARG A 240 -1.54 -22.60 2.96
CA ARG A 240 -2.70 -21.68 2.82
C ARG A 240 -2.99 -20.89 4.11
N ARG A 241 -2.87 -21.53 5.27
CA ARG A 241 -3.02 -20.88 6.58
C ARG A 241 -2.02 -19.75 6.82
N LEU A 242 -0.87 -19.74 6.14
CA LEU A 242 0.10 -18.63 6.21
C LEU A 242 -0.40 -17.37 5.49
N ILE A 243 -1.39 -17.49 4.59
CA ILE A 243 -1.92 -16.35 3.81
C ILE A 243 -3.32 -15.94 4.28
N GLU A 244 -4.13 -16.89 4.74
CA GLU A 244 -5.47 -16.63 5.26
C GLU A 244 -5.35 -15.72 6.50
N PRO A 245 -6.13 -14.62 6.58
CA PRO A 245 -6.14 -13.81 7.78
C PRO A 245 -6.57 -14.70 8.94
N VAL A 246 -5.85 -14.62 10.07
CA VAL A 246 -6.38 -15.12 11.34
C VAL A 246 -7.69 -14.37 11.54
N SER A 247 -8.81 -15.01 11.24
CA SER A 247 -10.10 -14.52 11.65
C SER A 247 -10.10 -14.60 13.16
N GLU A 248 -9.78 -13.47 13.81
CA GLU A 248 -9.98 -13.28 15.24
C GLU A 248 -11.45 -13.59 15.52
N GLY A 249 -11.66 -14.78 16.07
CA GLY A 249 -12.97 -15.27 16.46
C GLY A 249 -13.45 -14.52 17.69
N ALA A 250 -14.70 -14.06 17.57
CA ALA A 250 -15.64 -13.72 18.63
C ALA A 250 -15.66 -14.72 19.80
#